data_AF-A0AAD2CPR6-F1
#
_entry.id   AF-A0AAD2CPR6-F1
#
_cell.length_a   1.000
_cell.length_b   1.000
_cell.length_c   1.000
_cell.angle_alpha   90.00
_cell.angle_beta   90.00
_cell.angle_gamma   90.00
#
_symmetry.space_group_name_H-M   'P 1'
#
loop_
_entity.id
_entity.type
_entity.pdbx_description
1 polymer ?
#
loop_
_entity_poly.entity_id
_entity_poly.type
_entity_poly.pdbx_seq_one_letter_code
_entity_poly.pdbx_strand_id
1 'polypeptide(L)'
;MSLTNLDAQRLEDQTLLASTTSEQASTITMMSERLVRFAETEQIQVVCSLDGYKKAEVKACWYSSKEYSKIEKNIVKECDKMAKRKDLKDKKYCSRGLETYQTYMSRKQNYREALHAVLDEQDRQIESNVYDEESIAQVYHNVSSSCQLWATVKGLRDQKEATSYHVEDHDDDDDWEYAKIIPAQPPMYSITPKEKILFSHRTRPMTQLHQVAVSARSA
;
A
#
# COMPACT_ATOMS: atom_id res chain seq x y z
N MET A 1 19.90 52.85 30.08
CA MET A 1 19.35 52.21 28.87
C MET A 1 18.79 50.87 29.32
N SER A 2 17.50 50.85 29.60
CA SER A 2 16.86 49.88 30.48
C SER A 2 16.27 48.71 29.68
N LEU A 3 16.80 47.52 29.94
CA LEU A 3 16.26 46.23 29.49
C LEU A 3 15.56 45.57 30.68
N THR A 4 14.23 45.67 30.77
CA THR A 4 13.37 44.77 31.55
C THR A 4 11.92 45.13 31.24
N ASN A 5 11.22 44.37 30.39
CA ASN A 5 9.74 44.26 30.36
C ASN A 5 9.23 43.42 29.16
N LEU A 6 9.68 42.17 29.00
CA LEU A 6 9.05 41.26 28.04
C LEU A 6 8.69 39.85 28.55
N ASP A 7 9.05 39.52 29.80
CA ASP A 7 8.80 38.18 30.37
C ASP A 7 7.58 38.09 31.32
N ALA A 8 6.84 39.18 31.51
CA ALA A 8 5.71 39.23 32.45
C ALA A 8 4.33 38.93 31.82
N GLN A 9 4.23 38.78 30.49
CA GLN A 9 2.94 38.52 29.81
C GLN A 9 2.71 37.06 29.39
N ARG A 10 3.66 36.15 29.64
CA ARG A 10 3.55 34.75 29.18
C ARG A 10 2.99 33.78 30.21
N LEU A 11 2.60 34.25 31.40
CA LEU A 11 2.08 33.40 32.48
C LEU A 11 0.56 33.51 32.72
N GLU A 12 -0.15 34.48 32.11
CA GLU A 12 -1.60 34.65 32.33
C GLU A 12 -2.47 33.91 31.29
N ASP A 13 -1.92 33.50 30.15
CA ASP A 13 -2.67 32.77 29.10
C ASP A 13 -2.82 31.26 29.37
N GLN A 14 -2.27 30.73 30.47
CA GLN A 14 -2.43 29.30 30.84
C GLN A 14 -3.57 29.03 31.83
N THR A 15 -4.26 30.06 32.35
CA THR A 15 -5.30 29.88 33.39
C THR A 15 -6.75 30.06 32.91
N LEU A 16 -6.99 30.28 31.60
CA LEU A 16 -8.34 30.50 31.04
C LEU A 16 -8.88 29.36 30.17
N LEU A 17 -8.39 28.13 30.37
CA LEU A 17 -8.82 26.92 29.64
C LEU A 17 -9.49 25.86 30.55
N ALA A 18 -9.94 26.24 31.75
CA ALA A 18 -10.49 25.29 32.73
C ALA A 18 -11.99 25.46 33.07
N SER A 19 -12.73 26.38 32.45
CA SER A 19 -14.08 26.72 32.93
C SER A 19 -15.12 26.98 31.83
N THR A 20 -15.33 26.02 30.93
CA THR A 20 -16.59 25.96 30.17
C THR A 20 -16.93 24.52 29.80
N THR A 21 -17.43 23.74 30.76
CA THR A 21 -18.04 22.43 30.47
C THR A 21 -19.11 22.13 31.51
N SER A 22 -20.26 22.79 31.37
CA SER A 22 -21.48 22.42 32.06
C SER A 22 -22.65 23.02 31.29
N GLU A 23 -23.69 22.21 31.06
CA GLU A 23 -24.97 22.60 30.45
C GLU A 23 -25.05 22.65 28.92
N GLN A 24 -24.67 21.55 28.28
CA GLN A 24 -25.52 21.02 27.20
C GLN A 24 -25.91 19.60 27.56
N ALA A 25 -27.08 19.46 28.17
CA ALA A 25 -27.80 18.21 28.34
C ALA A 25 -28.28 17.76 26.95
N SER A 26 -27.33 17.30 26.13
CA SER A 26 -27.61 16.59 24.89
C SER A 26 -28.24 15.27 25.26
N THR A 27 -29.41 15.02 24.70
CA THR A 27 -30.05 13.72 24.55
C THR A 27 -28.97 12.68 24.24
N ILE A 28 -28.55 11.94 25.27
CA ILE A 28 -27.65 10.80 25.14
C ILE A 28 -28.49 9.72 24.48
N THR A 29 -28.61 9.82 23.15
CA THR A 29 -28.87 8.68 22.29
C THR A 29 -27.90 7.62 22.77
N MET A 30 -28.39 6.60 23.47
CA MET A 30 -27.57 5.53 23.99
C MET A 30 -26.83 4.93 22.82
N MET A 31 -25.60 5.40 22.61
CA MET A 31 -24.68 4.83 21.64
C MET A 31 -24.38 3.48 22.21
N SER A 32 -25.17 2.48 21.80
CA SER A 32 -24.90 1.07 22.04
C SER A 32 -23.42 0.90 21.77
N GLU A 33 -22.65 0.67 22.81
CA GLU A 33 -21.22 0.43 22.70
C GLU A 33 -21.09 -0.69 21.67
N ARG A 34 -20.54 -0.38 20.50
CA ARG A 34 -20.34 -1.36 19.45
C ARG A 34 -19.24 -2.28 19.93
N LEU A 35 -19.63 -3.33 20.64
CA LEU A 35 -18.74 -4.36 21.10
C LEU A 35 -18.23 -5.11 19.87
N VAL A 36 -16.95 -4.91 19.54
CA VAL A 36 -16.26 -5.71 18.54
C VAL A 36 -16.21 -7.14 19.06
N ARG A 37 -16.94 -8.04 18.40
CA ARG A 37 -16.88 -9.48 18.67
C ARG A 37 -16.18 -10.14 17.50
N PHE A 38 -15.20 -10.98 17.81
CA PHE A 38 -14.57 -11.84 16.84
C PHE A 38 -15.43 -13.09 16.66
N ALA A 39 -15.48 -13.65 15.45
CA ALA A 39 -16.11 -14.94 15.22
C ALA A 39 -15.35 -16.02 16.01
N GLU A 40 -16.06 -16.83 16.79
CA GLU A 40 -15.48 -17.90 17.61
C GLU A 40 -14.93 -19.05 16.75
N THR A 41 -15.42 -19.16 15.51
CA THR A 41 -15.03 -20.19 14.56
C THR A 41 -14.53 -19.56 13.26
N GLU A 42 -13.31 -19.90 12.86
CA GLU A 42 -12.75 -19.50 11.58
C GLU A 42 -13.26 -20.43 10.46
N GLN A 43 -13.76 -19.85 9.37
CA GLN A 43 -14.01 -20.61 8.15
C GLN A 43 -12.72 -20.70 7.34
N ILE A 44 -12.02 -21.82 7.46
CA ILE A 44 -10.81 -22.08 6.68
C ILE A 44 -11.23 -22.62 5.30
N GLN A 45 -11.05 -21.80 4.26
CA GLN A 45 -11.10 -22.28 2.89
C GLN A 45 -9.71 -22.72 2.46
N VAL A 46 -9.57 -23.98 2.05
CA VAL A 46 -8.31 -24.49 1.51
C VAL A 46 -8.12 -23.92 0.12
N VAL A 47 -7.18 -23.00 -0.03
CA VAL A 47 -6.76 -22.50 -1.34
C VAL A 47 -5.89 -23.58 -1.99
N CYS A 48 -6.29 -24.03 -3.19
CA CYS A 48 -5.50 -24.99 -3.95
C CYS A 48 -4.11 -24.42 -4.23
N SER A 49 -3.06 -25.18 -3.90
CA SER A 49 -1.69 -24.85 -4.33
C SER A 49 -1.63 -24.81 -5.86
N LEU A 50 -0.78 -23.94 -6.41
CA LEU A 50 -0.55 -23.82 -7.85
C LEU A 50 -0.16 -25.17 -8.49
N ASP A 51 0.55 -26.02 -7.74
CA ASP A 51 0.96 -27.36 -8.17
C ASP A 51 -0.23 -28.32 -8.38
N GLY A 52 -1.38 -28.03 -7.76
CA GLY A 52 -2.62 -28.79 -7.90
C GLY A 52 -3.46 -28.42 -9.12
N TYR A 53 -3.08 -27.37 -9.85
CA TYR A 53 -3.85 -26.90 -11.01
C TYR A 53 -3.62 -27.80 -12.22
N LYS A 54 -4.69 -28.13 -12.92
CA LYS A 54 -4.59 -28.76 -14.25
C LYS A 54 -4.02 -27.75 -15.23
N LYS A 55 -3.28 -28.22 -16.24
CA LYS A 55 -2.72 -27.36 -17.30
C LYS A 55 -3.77 -26.47 -17.99
N ALA A 56 -5.00 -26.96 -18.11
CA ALA A 56 -6.13 -26.18 -18.65
C ALA A 56 -6.54 -25.03 -17.72
N GLU A 57 -6.55 -25.26 -16.40
CA GLU A 57 -6.87 -24.26 -15.38
C GLU A 57 -5.74 -23.23 -15.28
N VAL A 58 -4.47 -23.64 -15.28
CA VAL A 58 -3.32 -22.72 -15.34
C VAL A 58 -3.43 -21.79 -16.56
N LYS A 59 -3.76 -22.35 -17.72
CA LYS A 59 -3.94 -21.58 -18.96
C LYS A 59 -5.15 -20.64 -18.90
N ALA A 60 -6.20 -21.00 -18.15
CA ALA A 60 -7.40 -20.17 -18.00
C ALA A 60 -7.22 -19.07 -16.94
N CYS A 61 -6.42 -19.31 -15.90
CA CYS A 61 -6.23 -18.38 -14.80
C CYS A 61 -5.20 -17.29 -15.08
N TRP A 62 -4.23 -17.55 -15.98
CA TRP A 62 -3.11 -16.66 -16.21
C TRP A 62 -3.07 -16.14 -17.64
N TYR A 63 -2.78 -14.86 -17.79
CA TYR A 63 -2.48 -14.29 -19.09
C TYR A 63 -1.26 -14.99 -19.68
N SER A 64 -1.34 -15.36 -20.95
CA SER A 64 -0.20 -15.85 -21.69
C SER A 64 0.87 -14.77 -21.81
N SER A 65 2.13 -15.17 -22.03
CA SER A 65 3.23 -14.21 -22.27
C SER A 65 2.89 -13.20 -23.38
N LYS A 66 2.19 -13.62 -24.44
CA LYS A 66 1.74 -12.74 -25.52
C LYS A 66 0.70 -11.71 -25.06
N GLU A 67 -0.23 -12.12 -24.22
CA GLU A 67 -1.23 -11.21 -23.63
C GLU A 67 -0.58 -10.22 -22.68
N TYR A 68 0.33 -10.67 -21.83
CA TYR A 68 1.14 -9.78 -20.98
C TYR A 68 1.88 -8.72 -21.80
N SER A 69 2.59 -9.13 -22.86
CA SER A 69 3.27 -8.17 -23.74
C SER A 69 2.30 -7.19 -24.41
N LYS A 70 1.06 -7.61 -24.68
CA LYS A 70 0.01 -6.72 -25.22
C LYS A 70 -0.49 -5.74 -24.17
N ILE A 71 -0.71 -6.21 -22.94
CA ILE A 71 -1.10 -5.39 -21.78
C ILE A 71 -0.01 -4.33 -21.52
N GLU A 72 1.26 -4.73 -21.45
CA GLU A 72 2.38 -3.82 -21.24
C GLU A 72 2.47 -2.74 -22.32
N LYS A 73 2.35 -3.13 -23.61
CA LYS A 73 2.31 -2.17 -24.72
C LYS A 73 1.12 -1.20 -24.63
N ASN A 74 -0.03 -1.66 -24.14
CA ASN A 74 -1.20 -0.81 -23.94
C ASN A 74 -0.97 0.18 -22.80
N ILE A 75 -0.40 -0.27 -21.68
CA ILE A 75 -0.02 0.58 -20.54
C ILE A 75 0.91 1.71 -20.98
N VAL A 76 1.97 1.38 -21.73
CA VAL A 76 2.93 2.39 -22.22
C VAL A 76 2.23 3.41 -23.12
N LYS A 77 1.38 2.96 -24.05
CA LYS A 77 0.59 3.86 -24.92
C LYS A 77 -0.34 4.78 -24.14
N GLU A 78 -0.94 4.29 -23.06
CA GLU A 78 -1.82 5.07 -22.21
C GLU A 78 -1.04 6.12 -21.41
N CYS A 79 0.11 5.74 -20.85
CA CYS A 79 1.04 6.66 -20.20
C CYS A 79 1.50 7.77 -21.16
N ASP A 80 1.85 7.44 -22.41
CA ASP A 80 2.25 8.41 -23.43
C ASP A 80 1.12 9.40 -23.77
N LYS A 81 -0.13 8.93 -23.79
CA LYS A 81 -1.31 9.80 -24.02
C LYS A 81 -1.52 10.76 -22.85
N MET A 82 -1.41 10.25 -21.61
CA MET A 82 -1.52 11.05 -20.39
C MET A 82 -0.42 12.12 -20.34
N ALA A 83 0.83 11.75 -20.64
CA ALA A 83 1.97 12.67 -20.65
C ALA A 83 1.78 13.83 -21.64
N LYS A 84 1.15 13.57 -22.79
CA LYS A 84 0.84 14.59 -23.81
C LYS A 84 -0.33 15.51 -23.45
N ARG A 85 -0.91 15.38 -22.24
CA ARG A 85 -2.07 16.14 -21.75
C ARG A 85 -3.23 16.20 -22.76
N LYS A 86 -3.38 15.15 -23.59
CA LYS A 86 -4.61 15.00 -24.37
C LYS A 86 -5.65 14.55 -23.37
N ASP A 87 -6.61 15.43 -23.06
CA ASP A 87 -7.72 15.11 -22.16
C ASP A 87 -8.30 13.76 -22.56
N LEU A 88 -8.10 12.76 -21.71
CA LEU A 88 -8.75 11.47 -21.82
C LEU A 88 -10.19 11.67 -21.38
N LYS A 89 -10.99 12.35 -22.22
CA LYS A 89 -12.42 12.59 -21.97
C LYS A 89 -13.22 11.30 -21.92
N ASP A 90 -12.63 10.20 -22.39
CA ASP A 90 -13.24 8.89 -22.34
C ASP A 90 -13.11 8.30 -20.93
N LYS A 91 -14.26 8.05 -20.27
CA LYS A 91 -14.40 7.28 -19.02
C LYS A 91 -13.77 5.87 -19.07
N LYS A 92 -13.26 5.45 -20.23
CA LYS A 92 -12.65 4.15 -20.48
C LYS A 92 -11.22 4.05 -19.97
N TYR A 93 -10.51 5.17 -19.81
CA TYR A 93 -9.11 5.17 -19.39
C TYR A 93 -9.00 5.53 -17.91
N CYS A 94 -8.21 4.77 -17.17
CA CYS A 94 -8.00 4.99 -15.75
C CYS A 94 -6.53 5.33 -15.53
N SER A 95 -6.28 6.56 -15.08
CA SER A 95 -4.92 7.01 -14.72
C SER A 95 -4.40 6.33 -13.46
N ARG A 96 -5.31 5.80 -12.63
CA ARG A 96 -5.00 5.17 -11.35
C ARG A 96 -4.27 3.85 -11.55
N GLY A 97 -3.15 3.67 -10.86
CA GLY A 97 -2.29 2.49 -10.98
C GLY A 97 -1.24 2.59 -12.09
N LEU A 98 -1.37 3.55 -13.01
CA LEU A 98 -0.38 3.82 -14.07
C LEU A 98 0.66 4.86 -13.67
N GLU A 99 0.51 5.51 -12.51
CA GLU A 99 1.44 6.57 -12.07
C GLU A 99 2.85 6.02 -11.82
N THR A 100 2.94 4.73 -11.49
CA THR A 100 4.22 4.01 -11.36
C THR A 100 4.99 4.00 -12.68
N TYR A 101 4.31 3.88 -13.82
CA TYR A 101 4.96 3.89 -15.13
C TYR A 101 5.41 5.30 -15.53
N GLN A 102 4.61 6.31 -15.23
CA GLN A 102 4.96 7.71 -15.47
C GLN A 102 6.20 8.13 -14.67
N THR A 103 6.30 7.67 -13.43
CA THR A 103 7.40 8.00 -12.51
C THR A 103 8.50 6.95 -12.49
N TYR A 104 8.41 5.89 -13.31
CA TYR A 104 9.32 4.74 -13.21
C TYR A 104 10.79 5.15 -13.31
N MET A 105 11.12 5.98 -14.30
CA MET A 105 12.50 6.44 -14.49
C MET A 105 12.96 7.31 -13.32
N SER A 106 12.13 8.24 -12.84
CA SER A 106 12.43 9.08 -11.68
C SER A 106 12.60 8.25 -10.41
N ARG A 107 11.72 7.27 -10.15
CA ARG A 107 11.82 6.36 -9.00
C ARG A 107 13.10 5.53 -9.04
N LYS A 108 13.43 4.98 -10.20
CA LYS A 108 14.66 4.21 -10.40
C LYS A 108 15.91 5.09 -10.21
N GLN A 109 15.85 6.33 -10.66
CA GLN A 109 16.93 7.30 -10.47
C GLN A 109 17.09 7.65 -8.99
N ASN A 110 16.02 8.05 -8.30
CA ASN A 110 16.04 8.37 -6.87
C ASN A 110 16.53 7.18 -6.02
N TYR A 111 16.15 5.96 -6.39
CA TYR A 111 16.66 4.75 -5.73
C TYR A 111 18.17 4.60 -5.89
N ARG A 112 18.70 4.80 -7.11
CA ARG A 112 20.14 4.73 -7.37
C ARG A 112 20.90 5.83 -6.65
N GLU A 113 20.37 7.05 -6.65
CA GLU A 113 20.97 8.18 -5.95
C GLU A 113 21.03 7.95 -4.45
N ALA A 114 19.95 7.45 -3.85
CA ALA A 114 19.93 7.11 -2.43
C ALA A 114 20.91 5.97 -2.10
N LEU A 115 20.99 4.96 -2.97
CA LEU A 115 21.95 3.86 -2.82
C LEU A 115 23.39 4.35 -2.90
N HIS A 116 23.72 5.17 -3.91
CA HIS A 116 25.06 5.71 -4.09
C HIS A 116 25.45 6.63 -2.92
N ALA A 117 24.55 7.51 -2.46
CA ALA A 117 24.82 8.39 -1.33
C ALA A 117 25.16 7.63 -0.04
N VAL A 118 24.51 6.48 0.19
CA VAL A 118 24.82 5.60 1.33
C VAL A 118 26.16 4.92 1.16
N LEU A 119 26.46 4.37 -0.03
CA LEU A 119 27.72 3.69 -0.30
C LEU A 119 28.91 4.65 -0.22
N ASP A 120 28.78 5.85 -0.80
CA ASP A 120 29.81 6.88 -0.78
C ASP A 120 30.13 7.32 0.67
N GLU A 121 29.11 7.45 1.52
CA GLU A 121 29.30 7.77 2.94
C GLU A 121 29.95 6.61 3.72
N GLN A 122 29.57 5.37 3.42
CA GLN A 122 30.20 4.18 4.01
C GLN A 122 31.68 4.09 3.64
N ASP A 123 32.03 4.31 2.36
CA ASP A 123 33.41 4.32 1.89
C ASP A 123 34.22 5.43 2.58
N ARG A 124 33.66 6.64 2.70
CA ARG A 124 34.27 7.75 3.44
C ARG A 124 34.55 7.41 4.92
N GLN A 125 33.60 6.72 5.56
CA GLN A 125 33.72 6.27 6.95
C GLN A 125 34.80 5.21 7.12
N ILE A 126 34.90 4.25 6.19
CA ILE A 126 35.96 3.22 6.15
C ILE A 126 37.34 3.88 6.01
N GLU A 127 37.49 4.80 5.06
CA GLU A 127 38.76 5.52 4.84
C GLU A 127 39.19 6.34 6.06
N SER A 128 38.23 6.87 6.80
CA SER A 128 38.47 7.67 8.01
C SER A 128 38.57 6.82 9.29
N ASN A 129 38.31 5.51 9.21
CA ASN A 129 38.18 4.60 10.36
C ASN A 129 37.20 5.12 11.45
N VAL A 130 36.06 5.67 11.03
CA VAL A 130 34.96 6.16 11.89
C VAL A 130 33.70 5.35 11.56
N TYR A 131 32.85 5.11 12.55
CA TYR A 131 31.55 4.48 12.34
C TYR A 131 30.45 5.38 12.93
N ASP A 132 29.63 5.96 12.07
CA ASP A 132 28.57 6.91 12.41
C ASP A 132 27.29 6.59 11.62
N GLU A 133 26.37 5.89 12.29
CA GLU A 133 25.08 5.50 11.71
C GLU A 133 24.14 6.70 11.47
N GLU A 134 24.24 7.75 12.29
CA GLU A 134 23.41 8.96 12.14
C GLU A 134 23.79 9.70 10.86
N SER A 135 25.09 9.75 10.54
CA SER A 135 25.56 10.34 9.29
C SER A 135 24.99 9.62 8.06
N ILE A 136 25.04 8.29 8.04
CA ILE A 136 24.46 7.47 6.95
C ILE A 136 22.95 7.69 6.85
N ALA A 137 22.24 7.73 7.98
CA ALA A 137 20.82 8.02 8.00
C ALA A 137 20.52 9.42 7.42
N GLN A 138 21.35 10.42 7.74
CA GLN A 138 21.20 11.79 7.27
C GLN A 138 21.41 11.91 5.76
N VAL A 139 22.46 11.30 5.17
CA VAL A 139 22.64 11.34 3.71
C VAL A 139 21.51 10.62 2.98
N TYR A 140 21.04 9.48 3.49
CA TYR A 140 19.86 8.80 2.91
C TYR A 140 18.61 9.68 3.00
N HIS A 141 18.37 10.32 4.15
CA HIS A 141 17.24 11.22 4.35
C HIS A 141 17.29 12.42 3.40
N ASN A 142 18.45 13.02 3.21
CA ASN A 142 18.63 14.16 2.31
C ASN A 142 18.15 13.83 0.88
N VAL A 143 18.50 12.65 0.36
CA VAL A 143 18.08 12.21 -0.98
C VAL A 143 16.61 11.78 -1.03
N SER A 144 16.12 11.08 0.00
CA SER A 144 14.77 10.49 0.00
C SER A 144 13.65 11.41 0.51
N SER A 145 13.97 12.54 1.16
CA SER A 145 13.00 13.50 1.73
C SER A 145 11.93 13.97 0.74
N SER A 146 12.33 14.29 -0.49
CA SER A 146 11.41 14.70 -1.55
C SER A 146 10.41 13.60 -1.91
N CYS A 147 10.87 12.34 -1.96
CA CYS A 147 10.02 11.18 -2.24
C CYS A 147 8.99 10.98 -1.13
N GLN A 148 9.39 11.16 0.12
CA GLN A 148 8.51 11.08 1.28
C GLN A 148 7.41 12.14 1.20
N LEU A 149 7.75 13.40 0.89
CA LEU A 149 6.79 14.47 0.71
C LEU A 149 5.77 14.15 -0.39
N TRP A 150 6.25 13.67 -1.55
CA TRP A 150 5.38 13.28 -2.66
C TRP A 150 4.43 12.14 -2.29
N ALA A 151 4.92 11.14 -1.54
CA ALA A 151 4.09 10.05 -1.05
C ALA A 151 2.99 10.57 -0.10
N THR A 152 3.34 11.47 0.83
CA THR A 152 2.38 12.10 1.74
C THR A 152 1.32 12.89 0.99
N VAL A 153 1.71 13.76 0.05
CA VAL A 153 0.79 14.56 -0.77
C VAL A 153 -0.14 13.66 -1.57
N LYS A 154 0.39 12.57 -2.16
CA LYS A 154 -0.42 11.59 -2.89
C LYS A 154 -1.43 10.91 -1.97
N GLY A 155 -1.00 10.43 -0.80
CA GLY A 155 -1.88 9.80 0.19
C GLY A 155 -3.03 10.72 0.63
N LEU A 156 -2.75 12.00 0.88
CA LEU A 156 -3.78 12.98 1.25
C LEU A 156 -4.79 13.23 0.12
N ARG A 157 -4.33 13.28 -1.13
CA ARG A 157 -5.21 13.39 -2.29
C ARG A 157 -6.12 12.16 -2.40
N ASP A 158 -5.55 10.98 -2.23
CA ASP A 158 -6.27 9.71 -2.30
C ASP A 158 -7.31 9.59 -1.19
N GLN A 159 -6.96 10.01 0.03
CA GLN A 159 -7.89 10.10 1.15
C GLN A 159 -9.07 11.01 0.81
N LYS A 160 -8.81 12.20 0.26
CA LYS A 160 -9.85 13.17 -0.10
C LYS A 160 -10.81 12.60 -1.15
N GLU A 161 -10.27 11.94 -2.18
CA GLU A 161 -11.05 11.30 -3.24
C GLU A 161 -11.90 10.14 -2.70
N ALA A 162 -11.34 9.32 -1.81
CA ALA A 162 -12.09 8.26 -1.13
C ALA A 162 -13.23 8.82 -0.26
N THR A 163 -12.98 9.92 0.48
CA THR A 163 -14.02 10.55 1.31
C THR A 163 -15.15 11.16 0.50
N SER A 164 -14.89 11.69 -0.70
CA SER A 164 -15.98 12.24 -1.54
C SER A 164 -16.98 11.18 -1.99
N TYR A 165 -16.53 9.95 -2.25
CA TYR A 165 -17.45 8.86 -2.63
C TYR A 165 -18.41 8.47 -1.50
N HIS A 166 -18.01 8.62 -0.24
CA HIS A 166 -18.86 8.26 0.90
C HIS A 166 -19.95 9.28 1.23
N VAL A 167 -19.80 10.53 0.78
CA VAL A 167 -20.77 11.60 1.07
C VAL A 167 -21.90 11.64 0.05
N GLU A 168 -21.67 11.19 -1.18
CA GLU A 168 -22.68 11.22 -2.25
C GLU A 168 -23.72 10.08 -2.17
N ASP A 169 -23.51 9.07 -1.32
CA ASP A 169 -24.42 7.91 -1.16
C ASP A 169 -25.39 8.04 0.05
N HIS A 170 -25.44 9.18 0.75
CA HIS A 170 -26.14 9.28 2.05
C HIS A 170 -27.20 10.40 2.19
N ASP A 171 -27.83 10.87 1.11
CA ASP A 171 -28.88 11.90 1.19
C ASP A 171 -30.21 11.58 0.45
N ASP A 172 -30.42 10.35 -0.06
CA ASP A 172 -31.67 9.95 -0.74
C ASP A 172 -32.42 8.78 -0.06
N ASP A 173 -32.15 8.51 1.22
CA ASP A 173 -32.85 7.48 2.03
C ASP A 173 -34.12 8.01 2.74
N ASP A 174 -34.94 8.81 2.04
CA ASP A 174 -36.28 9.19 2.52
C ASP A 174 -37.44 8.56 1.72
N ASP A 175 -37.22 7.56 0.84
CA ASP A 175 -38.36 6.74 0.32
C ASP A 175 -38.01 5.44 -0.46
N TRP A 176 -37.04 4.62 -0.04
CA TRP A 176 -36.86 3.29 -0.66
C TRP A 176 -37.84 2.23 -0.09
N GLU A 177 -39.12 2.35 -0.43
CA GLU A 177 -40.08 1.24 -0.27
C GLU A 177 -39.81 0.16 -1.36
N TYR A 178 -38.61 -0.41 -1.40
CA TYR A 178 -38.20 -1.48 -2.35
C TYR A 178 -38.12 -2.86 -1.68
N ALA A 179 -38.96 -3.07 -0.67
CA ALA A 179 -39.20 -4.40 -0.11
C ALA A 179 -40.27 -5.12 -0.93
N LYS A 180 -39.94 -5.59 -2.14
CA LYS A 180 -40.60 -6.74 -2.82
C LYS A 180 -39.90 -6.99 -4.14
N ILE A 181 -39.59 -8.26 -4.41
CA ILE A 181 -38.96 -8.81 -5.63
C ILE A 181 -37.42 -8.93 -5.54
N ILE A 182 -36.94 -9.73 -4.59
CA ILE A 182 -35.73 -10.54 -4.83
C ILE A 182 -36.22 -11.88 -5.39
N PRO A 183 -36.04 -12.18 -6.68
CA PRO A 183 -36.30 -13.53 -7.19
C PRO A 183 -35.37 -14.51 -6.51
N ALA A 184 -35.93 -15.64 -6.06
CA ALA A 184 -35.21 -16.70 -5.39
C ALA A 184 -33.94 -17.08 -6.17
N GLN A 185 -32.78 -16.92 -5.53
CA GLN A 185 -31.51 -17.35 -6.08
C GLN A 185 -31.58 -18.86 -6.35
N PRO A 186 -31.14 -19.34 -7.52
CA PRO A 186 -31.05 -20.77 -7.79
C PRO A 186 -30.09 -21.43 -6.78
N PRO A 187 -30.37 -22.68 -6.38
CA PRO A 187 -29.59 -23.37 -5.36
C PRO A 187 -28.12 -23.43 -5.78
N MET A 188 -27.24 -22.94 -4.90
CA MET A 188 -25.80 -23.07 -5.05
C MET A 188 -25.42 -24.52 -5.33
N TYR A 189 -24.64 -24.73 -6.39
CA TYR A 189 -24.04 -26.01 -6.72
C TYR A 189 -23.31 -26.56 -5.48
N SER A 190 -23.80 -27.68 -4.94
CA SER A 190 -23.13 -28.38 -3.86
C SER A 190 -21.84 -29.00 -4.38
N ILE A 191 -20.71 -28.44 -3.99
CA ILE A 191 -19.41 -29.05 -4.22
C ILE A 191 -19.32 -30.24 -3.26
N THR A 192 -19.66 -31.43 -3.75
CA THR A 192 -19.47 -32.65 -2.96
C THR A 192 -17.97 -32.90 -2.80
N PRO A 193 -17.45 -33.06 -1.57
CA PRO A 193 -16.05 -33.35 -1.35
C PRO A 193 -15.77 -34.79 -1.80
N LYS A 194 -15.23 -34.95 -3.02
CA LYS A 194 -14.72 -36.24 -3.49
C LYS A 194 -13.20 -36.27 -3.29
N GLU A 195 -12.80 -37.40 -2.72
CA GLU A 195 -11.45 -37.97 -2.65
C GLU A 195 -10.49 -37.37 -1.60
N LYS A 196 -10.21 -38.23 -0.61
CA LYS A 196 -9.09 -38.09 0.32
C LYS A 196 -7.79 -38.12 -0.50
N ILE A 197 -7.21 -36.96 -0.77
CA ILE A 197 -5.87 -36.85 -1.35
C ILE A 197 -4.89 -37.36 -0.28
N LEU A 198 -4.39 -38.59 -0.47
CA LEU A 198 -3.30 -39.17 0.30
C LEU A 198 -2.05 -38.32 0.08
N PHE A 199 -1.71 -37.50 1.07
CA PHE A 199 -0.49 -36.71 1.11
C PHE A 199 0.72 -37.64 1.25
N SER A 200 1.36 -37.97 0.13
CA SER A 200 2.66 -38.65 0.11
C SER A 200 3.74 -37.63 0.47
N HIS A 201 4.28 -37.68 1.69
CA HIS A 201 5.45 -36.92 2.09
C HIS A 201 6.68 -37.32 1.25
N ARG A 202 6.96 -36.57 0.18
CA ARG A 202 8.26 -36.66 -0.51
C ARG A 202 9.26 -35.77 0.20
N THR A 203 10.11 -36.37 1.02
CA THR A 203 11.35 -35.77 1.51
C THR A 203 12.23 -35.41 0.32
N ARG A 204 12.49 -34.11 0.10
CA ARG A 204 13.47 -33.68 -0.92
C ARG A 204 14.87 -34.10 -0.48
N PRO A 205 15.64 -34.82 -1.30
CA PRO A 205 17.04 -35.09 -1.00
C PRO A 205 17.84 -33.78 -1.04
N MET A 206 18.62 -33.52 0.02
CA MET A 206 19.60 -32.45 0.06
C MET A 206 20.61 -32.64 -1.07
N THR A 207 20.58 -31.78 -2.08
CA THR A 207 21.65 -31.67 -3.07
C THR A 207 22.91 -31.18 -2.39
N GLN A 208 23.97 -31.99 -2.44
CA GLN A 208 25.29 -31.66 -1.92
C GLN A 208 25.83 -30.42 -2.65
N LEU A 209 26.18 -29.40 -1.87
CA LEU A 209 26.90 -28.20 -2.31
C LEU A 209 28.26 -28.63 -2.88
N HIS A 210 28.44 -28.45 -4.19
CA HIS A 210 29.76 -28.56 -4.81
C HIS A 210 30.66 -27.44 -4.26
N GLN A 211 31.78 -27.83 -3.65
CA GLN A 211 32.84 -26.92 -3.25
C GLN A 211 33.46 -26.29 -4.50
N VAL A 212 33.38 -24.96 -4.60
CA VAL A 212 34.09 -24.19 -5.62
C VAL A 212 35.53 -24.00 -5.15
N ALA A 213 36.46 -24.63 -5.84
CA ALA A 213 37.89 -24.46 -5.61
C ALA A 213 38.32 -23.03 -5.99
N VAL A 214 38.83 -22.27 -5.02
CA VAL A 214 39.41 -20.96 -5.23
C VAL A 214 40.87 -21.16 -5.66
N SER A 215 41.17 -20.86 -6.93
CA SER A 215 42.54 -20.94 -7.44
C SER A 215 43.32 -19.69 -7.01
N ALA A 216 44.43 -19.90 -6.29
CA ALA A 216 45.35 -18.84 -5.90
C ALA A 216 45.98 -18.19 -7.14
N ARG A 217 45.96 -16.85 -7.19
CA ARG A 217 46.76 -16.06 -8.15
C ARG A 217 48.15 -15.88 -7.55
N SER A 218 49.16 -16.37 -8.27
CA SER A 218 50.57 -16.12 -7.97
C SER A 218 50.94 -14.66 -8.21
N ALA A 219 51.85 -14.18 -7.37
CA ALA A 219 52.47 -12.87 -7.36
C ALA A 219 53.37 -12.60 -8.58
#